data_AF-A0A9P4T8P3-F1
#
_entry.id   AF-A0A9P4T8P3-F1
#
_cell.length_a   1.000
_cell.length_b   1.000
_cell.length_c   1.000
_cell.angle_alpha   90.00
_cell.angle_beta   90.00
_cell.angle_gamma   90.00
#
_symmetry.space_group_name_H-M   'P 1'
#
loop_
_entity.id
_entity.type
_entity.pdbx_description
1 polymer ?
#
loop_
_entity_poly.entity_id
_entity_poly.type
_entity_poly.pdbx_seq_one_letter_code
_entity_poly.pdbx_strand_id
1 'polypeptide(L)'
;MSPSSTPQNNPEPIYTAPSRVSAAPPMTGSPNVSEREYIYFLPHPLPPEAPVPYTPGLPSTNPLNLTPHTSEPTSTLVLTSPARTFVDLRYLRPASSSESPLSNPGPLNRLDWGFAGTSHSAPADAPPHKSYGAFARAKWTHWVDSRVKVGDAIPADEGDMYDLGEGLFLEVGHAFHPHLGREAGHEELWRDVDARSTSAGGSKVCVVLRCADEVRGVRGVIVRVGQYAQGILGAGEELTTERWEARPEEGGGGEGAERWERTARTGDALLPCSVTFKPETVQLGGRIRYGALEWVVEETWEWQ
;
A
#
# COMPACT_ATOMS: atom_id res chain seq x y z
N MET A 1 -34.88 -32.14 -1.17
CA MET A 1 -35.29 -30.72 -1.28
C MET A 1 -34.13 -29.89 -0.77
N SER A 2 -33.29 -29.39 -1.67
CA SER A 2 -32.18 -28.51 -1.32
C SER A 2 -32.73 -27.13 -1.00
N PRO A 3 -32.31 -26.46 0.09
CA PRO A 3 -32.77 -25.10 0.35
C PRO A 3 -32.17 -24.18 -0.71
N SER A 4 -33.05 -23.56 -1.48
CA SER A 4 -32.77 -22.42 -2.35
C SER A 4 -32.24 -21.28 -1.48
N SER A 5 -30.93 -21.02 -1.55
CA SER A 5 -30.34 -19.81 -0.99
C SER A 5 -30.74 -18.65 -1.89
N THR A 6 -31.73 -17.87 -1.45
CA THR A 6 -32.08 -16.60 -2.07
C THR A 6 -30.83 -15.71 -2.04
N PRO A 7 -30.42 -15.09 -3.17
CA PRO A 7 -29.30 -14.14 -3.14
C PRO A 7 -29.66 -13.00 -2.18
N GLN A 8 -28.85 -12.82 -1.13
CA GLN A 8 -28.95 -11.64 -0.28
C GLN A 8 -28.70 -10.43 -1.17
N ASN A 9 -29.74 -9.60 -1.30
CA ASN A 9 -29.72 -8.37 -2.08
C ASN A 9 -28.87 -7.35 -1.31
N ASN A 10 -27.54 -7.47 -1.40
CA ASN A 10 -26.63 -6.51 -0.79
C ASN A 10 -26.85 -5.16 -1.49
N PRO A 11 -27.17 -4.08 -0.74
CA PRO A 11 -27.47 -2.79 -1.34
C PRO A 11 -26.26 -2.27 -2.11
N GLU A 12 -26.42 -1.80 -3.35
CA GLU A 12 -25.30 -1.21 -4.09
C GLU A 12 -24.76 0.05 -3.38
N PRO A 13 -23.45 0.34 -3.49
CA PRO A 13 -22.89 1.58 -2.96
C PRO A 13 -23.55 2.79 -3.64
N ILE A 14 -23.99 3.76 -2.83
CA ILE A 14 -24.66 4.97 -3.33
C ILE A 14 -23.61 6.08 -3.43
N TYR A 15 -23.39 6.58 -4.64
CA TYR A 15 -22.56 7.77 -4.86
C TYR A 15 -23.40 9.05 -4.81
N THR A 16 -22.88 10.06 -4.11
CA THR A 16 -23.43 11.41 -4.05
C THR A 16 -22.35 12.40 -4.47
N ALA A 17 -22.58 13.11 -5.57
CA ALA A 17 -21.68 14.16 -6.05
C ALA A 17 -21.57 15.31 -5.02
N PRO A 18 -20.44 16.02 -4.96
CA PRO A 18 -20.28 17.16 -4.05
C PRO A 18 -21.26 18.29 -4.44
N SER A 19 -21.86 18.95 -3.45
CA SER A 19 -22.75 20.10 -3.68
C SER A 19 -22.01 21.36 -4.18
N ARG A 20 -20.69 21.41 -3.98
CA ARG A 20 -19.77 22.44 -4.49
C ARG A 20 -18.43 21.80 -4.80
N VAL A 21 -17.84 22.17 -5.93
CA VAL A 21 -16.48 21.75 -6.27
C VAL A 21 -15.50 22.54 -5.40
N SER A 22 -14.87 21.87 -4.44
CA SER A 22 -13.74 22.44 -3.70
C SER A 22 -12.52 22.49 -4.60
N ALA A 23 -11.69 23.53 -4.45
CA ALA A 23 -10.38 23.53 -5.08
C ALA A 23 -9.53 22.38 -4.50
N ALA A 24 -8.86 21.62 -5.37
CA ALA A 24 -7.93 20.60 -4.92
C ALA A 24 -6.79 21.26 -4.12
N PRO A 25 -6.37 20.65 -2.99
CA PRO A 25 -5.15 21.11 -2.32
C PRO A 25 -3.96 21.02 -3.29
N PRO A 26 -2.94 21.88 -3.14
CA PRO A 26 -1.75 21.83 -3.99
C PRO A 26 -1.09 20.46 -3.85
N MET A 27 -0.90 19.79 -4.99
CA MET A 27 -0.21 18.52 -5.06
C MET A 27 1.28 18.78 -4.84
N THR A 28 1.92 18.00 -3.96
CA THR A 28 3.31 18.22 -3.54
C THR A 28 4.27 17.12 -4.04
N GLY A 29 3.77 16.21 -4.88
CA GLY A 29 4.52 15.08 -5.38
C GLY A 29 3.92 14.47 -6.64
N SER A 30 4.61 13.46 -7.14
CA SER A 30 4.12 12.56 -8.19
C SER A 30 3.50 11.32 -7.54
N PRO A 31 2.46 10.73 -8.16
CA PRO A 31 2.00 9.40 -7.76
C PRO A 31 3.11 8.38 -7.96
N ASN A 32 3.14 7.35 -7.11
CA ASN A 32 4.16 6.31 -7.16
C ASN A 32 3.55 4.94 -6.82
N VAL A 33 4.09 3.91 -7.46
CA VAL A 33 3.83 2.50 -7.17
C VAL A 33 5.17 1.87 -6.86
N SER A 34 5.31 1.23 -5.71
CA SER A 34 6.53 0.52 -5.34
C SER A 34 6.25 -0.93 -4.96
N GLU A 35 7.10 -1.82 -5.44
CA GLU A 35 7.15 -3.22 -5.02
C GLU A 35 8.41 -3.45 -4.19
N ARG A 36 8.30 -4.28 -3.16
CA ARG A 36 9.48 -4.65 -2.37
C ARG A 36 10.16 -5.87 -2.99
N GLU A 37 11.42 -5.72 -3.32
CA GLU A 37 12.29 -6.75 -3.89
C GLU A 37 12.79 -7.73 -2.83
N TYR A 38 13.10 -7.22 -1.64
CA TYR A 38 13.40 -8.02 -0.47
C TYR A 38 13.26 -7.22 0.82
N ILE A 39 13.17 -7.96 1.92
CA ILE A 39 13.45 -7.48 3.28
C ILE A 39 14.61 -8.28 3.86
N TYR A 40 15.49 -7.61 4.59
CA TYR A 40 16.63 -8.23 5.26
C TYR A 40 16.70 -7.76 6.72
N PHE A 41 16.56 -8.69 7.66
CA PHE A 41 16.57 -8.33 9.08
C PHE A 41 17.99 -8.27 9.64
N LEU A 42 18.24 -7.22 10.42
CA LEU A 42 19.50 -6.91 11.07
C LEU A 42 19.33 -6.87 12.61
N PRO A 43 20.40 -7.12 13.38
CA PRO A 43 20.36 -6.87 14.81
C PRO A 43 20.10 -5.39 15.11
N HIS A 44 19.39 -5.12 16.20
CA HIS A 44 19.19 -3.78 16.73
C HIS A 44 19.65 -3.70 18.20
N PRO A 45 20.45 -2.69 18.59
CA PRO A 45 21.14 -1.76 17.69
C PRO A 45 22.15 -2.48 16.80
N LEU A 46 22.45 -1.89 15.64
CA LEU A 46 23.45 -2.46 14.73
C LEU A 46 24.87 -2.30 15.34
N PRO A 47 25.73 -3.32 15.27
CA PRO A 47 27.12 -3.20 15.72
C PRO A 47 27.86 -2.05 15.02
N PRO A 48 28.68 -1.24 15.74
CA PRO A 48 29.31 -0.04 15.18
C PRO A 48 30.17 -0.26 13.93
N GLU A 49 30.74 -1.46 13.79
CA GLU A 49 31.59 -1.86 12.66
C GLU A 49 30.82 -2.37 11.44
N ALA A 50 29.50 -2.57 11.56
CA ALA A 50 28.70 -3.04 10.44
C ALA A 50 28.50 -1.90 9.41
N PRO A 51 28.66 -2.19 8.10
CA PRO A 51 28.36 -1.20 7.08
C PRO A 51 26.86 -0.86 7.07
N VAL A 52 26.56 0.40 6.79
CA VAL A 52 25.19 0.88 6.55
C VAL A 52 25.19 1.69 5.26
N PRO A 53 24.42 1.30 4.24
CA PRO A 53 23.65 0.06 4.14
C PRO A 53 24.51 -1.22 4.12
N TYR A 54 23.91 -2.34 4.56
CA TYR A 54 24.55 -3.62 4.79
C TYR A 54 24.45 -4.57 3.59
N THR A 55 23.24 -4.78 3.06
CA THR A 55 22.96 -5.77 2.02
C THR A 55 23.69 -5.55 0.69
N PRO A 56 24.00 -4.31 0.22
CA PRO A 56 24.74 -4.15 -1.03
C PRO A 56 26.17 -4.72 -0.98
N GLY A 57 26.72 -4.93 0.22
CA GLY A 57 28.04 -5.52 0.41
C GLY A 57 28.05 -7.05 0.32
N LEU A 58 26.90 -7.71 0.37
CA LEU A 58 26.82 -9.18 0.42
C LEU A 58 27.11 -9.83 -0.94
N PRO A 59 27.71 -11.03 -0.97
CA PRO A 59 28.28 -11.78 0.17
C PRO A 59 29.69 -11.29 0.58
N SER A 60 30.31 -10.40 -0.20
CA SER A 60 31.72 -10.04 -0.10
C SER A 60 32.11 -9.35 1.22
N THR A 61 31.20 -8.57 1.78
CA THR A 61 31.37 -7.83 3.05
C THR A 61 30.27 -8.26 4.01
N ASN A 62 30.57 -9.26 4.85
CA ASN A 62 29.60 -9.86 5.79
C ASN A 62 30.19 -9.95 7.21
N PRO A 63 30.48 -8.82 7.88
CA PRO A 63 31.11 -8.82 9.20
C PRO A 63 30.23 -9.42 10.30
N LEU A 64 28.90 -9.40 10.11
CA LEU A 64 27.93 -9.99 11.05
C LEU A 64 27.74 -11.50 10.85
N ASN A 65 28.37 -12.09 9.82
CA ASN A 65 28.22 -13.50 9.46
C ASN A 65 26.76 -13.95 9.34
N LEU A 66 25.91 -13.08 8.78
CA LEU A 66 24.50 -13.35 8.51
C LEU A 66 24.35 -14.11 7.19
N THR A 67 23.15 -14.63 6.91
CA THR A 67 22.88 -15.29 5.62
C THR A 67 23.16 -14.32 4.46
N PRO A 68 23.93 -14.72 3.43
CA PRO A 68 24.20 -13.83 2.29
C PRO A 68 23.00 -13.69 1.34
N HIS A 69 21.93 -14.45 1.58
CA HIS A 69 20.73 -14.46 0.74
C HIS A 69 19.65 -13.54 1.32
N THR A 70 19.11 -12.69 0.46
CA THR A 70 17.90 -11.91 0.73
C THR A 70 16.64 -12.73 0.45
N SER A 71 15.51 -12.31 1.01
CA SER A 71 14.22 -12.95 0.75
C SER A 71 13.09 -11.92 0.69
N GLU A 72 12.07 -12.25 -0.09
CA GLU A 72 10.81 -11.50 -0.12
C GLU A 72 9.66 -12.46 0.20
N PRO A 73 9.26 -12.57 1.49
CA PRO A 73 8.22 -13.50 1.90
C PRO A 73 6.81 -13.04 1.50
N THR A 74 6.66 -11.83 0.96
CA THR A 74 5.36 -11.22 0.66
C THR A 74 5.24 -10.76 -0.80
N SER A 75 4.00 -10.62 -1.27
CA SER A 75 3.66 -9.77 -2.40
C SER A 75 3.35 -8.38 -1.83
N THR A 76 4.39 -7.62 -1.52
CA THR A 76 4.27 -6.24 -1.04
C THR A 76 4.05 -5.28 -2.20
N LEU A 77 3.06 -4.40 -2.06
CA LEU A 77 2.78 -3.33 -3.00
C LEU A 77 2.37 -2.08 -2.21
N VAL A 78 3.02 -0.96 -2.52
CA VAL A 78 2.73 0.35 -1.95
C VAL A 78 2.20 1.26 -3.05
N LEU A 79 1.05 1.89 -2.80
CA LEU A 79 0.53 2.95 -3.65
C LEU A 79 0.62 4.27 -2.89
N THR A 80 1.26 5.27 -3.49
CA THR A 80 1.40 6.61 -2.91
C THR A 80 0.80 7.65 -3.85
N SER A 81 -0.10 8.48 -3.33
CA SER A 81 -0.73 9.57 -4.07
C SER A 81 0.17 10.81 -4.15
N PRO A 82 -0.10 11.75 -5.09
CA PRO A 82 0.55 13.07 -5.13
C PRO A 82 0.48 13.85 -3.82
N ALA A 83 -0.62 13.74 -3.06
CA ALA A 83 -0.75 14.33 -1.72
C ALA A 83 -0.03 13.52 -0.61
N ARG A 84 0.77 12.52 -0.98
CA ARG A 84 1.51 11.62 -0.08
C ARG A 84 0.62 10.74 0.79
N THR A 85 -0.64 10.51 0.42
CA THR A 85 -1.44 9.47 1.04
C THR A 85 -1.01 8.13 0.49
N PHE A 86 -0.72 7.16 1.36
CA PHE A 86 -0.26 5.86 0.93
C PHE A 86 -1.11 4.71 1.49
N VAL A 87 -1.08 3.57 0.80
CA VAL A 87 -1.55 2.27 1.27
C VAL A 87 -0.45 1.24 0.97
N ASP A 88 0.08 0.61 2.01
CA ASP A 88 1.03 -0.51 1.96
C ASP A 88 0.30 -1.79 2.39
N LEU A 89 0.24 -2.78 1.50
CA LEU A 89 -0.29 -4.10 1.83
C LEU A 89 0.78 -5.16 1.55
N ARG A 90 1.04 -6.01 2.54
CA ARG A 90 2.05 -7.07 2.50
C ARG A 90 1.37 -8.42 2.69
N TYR A 91 0.91 -9.02 1.58
CA TYR A 91 0.32 -10.36 1.62
C TYR A 91 1.42 -11.41 1.56
N LEU A 92 1.43 -12.41 2.45
CA LEU A 92 2.38 -13.52 2.39
C LEU A 92 2.29 -14.24 1.04
N ARG A 93 3.43 -14.61 0.46
CA ARG A 93 3.51 -15.52 -0.69
C ARG A 93 3.15 -16.94 -0.23
N PRO A 94 2.76 -17.85 -1.15
CA PRO A 94 2.55 -19.26 -0.83
C PRO A 94 3.78 -19.86 -0.13
N ALA A 95 3.57 -20.54 1.00
CA ALA A 95 4.63 -21.29 1.68
C ALA A 95 4.88 -22.65 0.99
N SER A 96 3.93 -23.11 0.18
CA SER A 96 4.03 -24.36 -0.59
C SER A 96 3.30 -24.22 -1.93
N SER A 97 3.60 -25.10 -2.88
CA SER A 97 2.96 -25.10 -4.21
C SER A 97 1.47 -25.43 -4.19
N SER A 98 0.95 -25.96 -3.08
CA SER A 98 -0.49 -26.23 -2.90
C SER A 98 -1.29 -25.02 -2.44
N GLU A 99 -0.62 -23.94 -2.00
CA GLU A 99 -1.29 -22.71 -1.58
C GLU A 99 -1.53 -21.77 -2.78
N SER A 100 -2.70 -21.12 -2.79
CA SER A 100 -3.00 -20.11 -3.81
C SER A 100 -2.06 -18.90 -3.68
N PRO A 101 -1.51 -18.36 -4.79
CA PRO A 101 -0.62 -17.19 -4.81
C PRO A 101 -1.12 -16.03 -3.96
N LEU A 102 -2.36 -15.61 -4.20
CA LEU A 102 -3.07 -14.59 -3.47
C LEU A 102 -4.54 -15.03 -3.39
N SER A 103 -5.00 -15.31 -2.19
CA SER A 103 -6.36 -15.81 -1.96
C SER A 103 -7.38 -14.67 -2.03
N ASN A 104 -8.49 -14.92 -2.73
CA ASN A 104 -9.59 -13.99 -2.89
C ASN A 104 -10.95 -14.73 -2.84
N PRO A 105 -11.69 -14.69 -1.71
CA PRO A 105 -11.26 -14.17 -0.41
C PRO A 105 -10.14 -15.03 0.22
N GLY A 106 -9.31 -14.40 1.04
CA GLY A 106 -8.23 -15.04 1.78
C GLY A 106 -8.42 -15.02 3.29
N PRO A 107 -7.82 -15.98 4.02
CA PRO A 107 -7.83 -15.94 5.48
C PRO A 107 -7.01 -14.73 5.97
N LEU A 108 -7.41 -14.16 7.11
CA LEU A 108 -6.80 -12.95 7.69
C LEU A 108 -5.28 -13.09 7.89
N ASN A 109 -4.81 -14.28 8.25
CA ASN A 109 -3.38 -14.58 8.44
C ASN A 109 -2.54 -14.55 7.16
N ARG A 110 -3.14 -14.35 5.97
CA ARG A 110 -2.38 -14.10 4.73
C ARG A 110 -1.89 -12.67 4.64
N LEU A 111 -2.43 -11.73 5.41
CA LEU A 111 -1.87 -10.39 5.54
C LEU A 111 -0.79 -10.42 6.63
N ASP A 112 0.47 -10.18 6.27
CA ASP A 112 1.56 -10.05 7.25
C ASP A 112 1.49 -8.67 7.94
N TRP A 113 1.29 -7.63 7.13
CA TRP A 113 1.09 -6.26 7.56
C TRP A 113 0.30 -5.51 6.51
N GLY A 114 -0.64 -4.67 6.93
CA GLY A 114 -1.27 -3.69 6.06
C GLY A 114 -1.47 -2.39 6.82
N PHE A 115 -1.09 -1.27 6.22
CA PHE A 115 -1.24 0.03 6.83
C PHE A 115 -1.37 1.12 5.78
N ALA A 116 -1.96 2.23 6.18
CA ALA A 116 -2.19 3.38 5.32
C ALA A 116 -2.11 4.66 6.11
N GLY A 117 -1.71 5.75 5.46
CA GLY A 117 -1.46 7.00 6.16
C GLY A 117 -0.88 8.05 5.23
N THR A 118 -0.04 8.92 5.80
CA THR A 118 0.67 9.95 5.04
C THR A 118 2.17 9.75 5.16
N SER A 119 2.88 9.87 4.05
CA SER A 119 4.35 9.83 4.02
C SER A 119 4.95 11.24 3.96
N HIS A 120 6.15 11.37 4.51
CA HIS A 120 6.97 12.56 4.40
C HIS A 120 8.41 12.13 4.18
N SER A 121 9.11 12.83 3.29
CA SER A 121 10.53 12.60 3.06
C SER A 121 11.25 13.93 2.91
N ALA A 122 12.40 14.04 3.55
CA ALA A 122 13.27 15.20 3.47
C ALA A 122 14.74 14.74 3.36
N PRO A 123 15.64 15.56 2.78
CA PRO A 123 17.07 15.27 2.85
C PRO A 123 17.51 15.02 4.29
N ALA A 124 18.31 13.97 4.51
CA ALA A 124 18.79 13.65 5.84
C ALA A 124 19.73 14.75 6.36
N ASP A 125 19.61 15.07 7.65
CA ASP A 125 20.54 15.99 8.35
C ASP A 125 21.81 15.25 8.80
N ALA A 126 22.51 14.67 7.82
CA ALA A 126 23.72 13.90 8.03
C ALA A 126 24.68 14.06 6.84
N PRO A 127 26.00 13.85 7.02
CA PRO A 127 26.94 13.84 5.91
C PRO A 127 26.52 12.79 4.86
N PRO A 128 26.69 13.09 3.55
CA PRO A 128 26.47 12.11 2.49
C PRO A 128 27.23 10.80 2.75
N HIS A 129 26.58 9.67 2.48
CA HIS A 129 27.22 8.37 2.55
C HIS A 129 28.34 8.26 1.50
N LYS A 130 29.48 7.69 1.88
CA LYS A 130 30.68 7.63 1.04
C LYS A 130 30.45 6.97 -0.32
N SER A 131 29.60 5.94 -0.36
CA SER A 131 29.33 5.16 -1.57
C SER A 131 28.01 5.52 -2.26
N TYR A 132 27.05 6.09 -1.53
CA TYR A 132 25.67 6.29 -2.02
C TYR A 132 25.27 7.77 -2.07
N GLY A 133 26.13 8.68 -1.62
CA GLY A 133 25.87 10.10 -1.65
C GLY A 133 24.82 10.54 -0.63
N ALA A 134 24.10 11.61 -0.96
CA ALA A 134 23.04 12.12 -0.11
C ALA A 134 21.86 11.13 -0.08
N PHE A 135 21.23 11.02 1.09
CA PHE A 135 20.08 10.16 1.31
C PHE A 135 18.95 10.98 1.96
N ALA A 136 17.73 10.45 1.96
CA ALA A 136 16.58 11.10 2.57
C ALA A 136 16.18 10.39 3.87
N ARG A 137 15.68 11.13 4.85
CA ARG A 137 14.93 10.58 5.97
C ARG A 137 13.46 10.54 5.57
N ALA A 138 12.86 9.35 5.56
CA ALA A 138 11.44 9.15 5.36
C ALA A 138 10.74 8.86 6.69
N LYS A 139 9.48 9.28 6.78
CA LYS A 139 8.58 9.05 7.89
C LYS A 139 7.19 8.68 7.36
N TRP A 140 6.62 7.62 7.90
CA TRP A 140 5.26 7.19 7.61
C TRP A 140 4.41 7.38 8.86
N THR A 141 3.39 8.23 8.73
CA THR A 141 2.42 8.47 9.81
C THR A 141 1.18 7.66 9.52
N HIS A 142 1.01 6.57 10.27
CA HIS A 142 -0.08 5.63 10.04
C HIS A 142 -1.41 6.22 10.52
N TRP A 143 -2.44 6.01 9.71
CA TRP A 143 -3.83 6.34 10.02
C TRP A 143 -4.64 5.07 10.34
N VAL A 144 -4.36 4.00 9.59
CA VAL A 144 -4.87 2.64 9.79
C VAL A 144 -3.68 1.70 9.80
N ASP A 145 -3.65 0.75 10.73
CA ASP A 145 -2.59 -0.26 10.83
C ASP A 145 -3.22 -1.60 11.26
N SER A 146 -2.93 -2.68 10.54
CA SER A 146 -3.50 -4.00 10.81
C SER A 146 -3.04 -4.61 12.14
N ARG A 147 -1.99 -4.07 12.75
CA ARG A 147 -1.40 -4.54 14.01
C ARG A 147 -1.81 -3.69 15.21
N VAL A 148 -2.52 -2.58 14.97
CA VAL A 148 -2.91 -1.63 16.02
C VAL A 148 -4.41 -1.34 15.91
N LYS A 149 -5.12 -1.43 17.03
CA LYS A 149 -6.55 -1.13 17.05
C LYS A 149 -6.80 0.32 16.68
N VAL A 150 -7.88 0.60 15.95
CA VAL A 150 -8.29 1.97 15.65
C VAL A 150 -8.47 2.77 16.94
N GLY A 151 -7.75 3.89 17.04
CA GLY A 151 -7.76 4.78 18.21
C GLY A 151 -6.56 4.61 19.15
N ASP A 152 -5.84 3.49 19.06
CA ASP A 152 -4.61 3.28 19.83
C ASP A 152 -3.42 4.03 19.20
N ALA A 153 -2.38 4.26 20.02
CA ALA A 153 -1.16 4.90 19.55
C ALA A 153 -0.38 3.96 18.63
N ILE A 154 -0.12 4.40 17.41
CA ILE A 154 0.69 3.66 16.44
C ILE A 154 2.16 4.03 16.65
N PRO A 155 3.10 3.06 16.69
CA PRO A 155 4.52 3.33 16.77
C PRO A 155 5.01 4.24 15.63
N ALA A 156 6.14 4.92 15.86
CA ALA A 156 6.80 5.68 14.81
C ALA A 156 7.36 4.71 13.75
N ASP A 157 7.22 5.10 12.49
CA ASP A 157 7.76 4.39 11.33
C ASP A 157 8.62 5.36 10.51
N GLU A 158 9.93 5.11 10.48
CA GLU A 158 10.94 5.99 9.92
C GLU A 158 12.13 5.18 9.38
N GLY A 159 12.71 5.65 8.26
CA GLY A 159 13.81 4.97 7.58
C GLY A 159 14.68 5.94 6.79
N ASP A 160 15.95 5.58 6.63
CA ASP A 160 16.89 6.26 5.74
C ASP A 160 16.80 5.66 4.33
N MET A 161 16.49 6.48 3.34
CA MET A 161 16.26 6.08 1.95
C MET A 161 17.48 6.41 1.08
N TYR A 162 18.16 5.38 0.61
CA TYR A 162 19.30 5.47 -0.31
C TYR A 162 18.86 5.19 -1.74
N ASP A 163 19.08 6.15 -2.64
CA ASP A 163 18.88 5.95 -4.08
C ASP A 163 20.04 5.11 -4.65
N LEU A 164 19.72 3.92 -5.17
CA LEU A 164 20.68 3.02 -5.79
C LEU A 164 20.73 3.14 -7.31
N GLY A 165 19.92 4.04 -7.89
CA GLY A 165 19.74 4.22 -9.33
C GLY A 165 18.70 3.27 -9.93
N GLU A 166 18.29 3.55 -11.16
CA GLU A 166 17.36 2.70 -11.95
C GLU A 166 16.02 2.40 -11.26
N GLY A 167 15.52 3.35 -10.46
CA GLY A 167 14.26 3.21 -9.71
C GLY A 167 14.37 2.26 -8.51
N LEU A 168 15.58 1.97 -8.03
CA LEU A 168 15.82 1.18 -6.83
C LEU A 168 16.14 2.08 -5.64
N PHE A 169 15.43 1.86 -4.53
CA PHE A 169 15.63 2.59 -3.27
C PHE A 169 15.81 1.60 -2.13
N LEU A 170 16.91 1.74 -1.40
CA LEU A 170 17.16 0.92 -0.22
C LEU A 170 16.78 1.71 1.02
N GLU A 171 15.75 1.24 1.71
CA GLU A 171 15.36 1.72 3.01
C GLU A 171 16.18 1.02 4.09
N VAL A 172 16.74 1.80 5.02
CA VAL A 172 17.37 1.29 6.23
C VAL A 172 16.59 1.81 7.43
N GLY A 173 15.98 0.91 8.19
CA GLY A 173 15.10 1.25 9.29
C GLY A 173 15.23 0.28 10.46
N HIS A 174 14.39 0.50 11.47
CA HIS A 174 14.20 -0.46 12.55
C HIS A 174 12.76 -0.35 13.05
N ALA A 175 12.20 -1.48 13.45
CA ALA A 175 10.85 -1.54 13.96
C ALA A 175 10.70 -2.71 14.93
N PHE A 176 9.60 -2.73 15.69
CA PHE A 176 9.24 -3.90 16.49
C PHE A 176 8.89 -5.08 15.57
N HIS A 177 9.65 -6.17 15.68
CA HIS A 177 9.41 -7.38 14.91
C HIS A 177 8.50 -8.33 15.72
N PRO A 178 7.25 -8.58 15.30
CA PRO A 178 6.27 -9.32 16.09
C PRO A 178 6.71 -10.76 16.41
N HIS A 179 7.25 -11.49 15.43
CA HIS A 179 7.71 -12.87 15.64
C HIS A 179 8.97 -12.98 16.50
N LEU A 180 9.84 -11.96 16.52
CA LEU A 180 11.03 -11.95 17.38
C LEU A 180 10.73 -11.41 18.78
N GLY A 181 9.58 -10.76 18.97
CA GLY A 181 9.19 -10.14 20.24
C GLY A 181 10.12 -8.99 20.67
N ARG A 182 10.83 -8.37 19.73
CA ARG A 182 11.80 -7.30 20.00
C ARG A 182 11.98 -6.38 18.80
N GLU A 183 12.59 -5.23 19.04
CA GLU A 183 13.06 -4.34 17.98
C GLU A 183 14.17 -5.01 17.15
N ALA A 184 14.07 -4.84 15.83
CA ALA A 184 15.03 -5.34 14.87
C ALA A 184 15.30 -4.28 13.80
N GLY A 185 16.55 -4.21 13.36
CA GLY A 185 16.91 -3.43 12.18
C GLY A 185 16.39 -4.16 10.95
N HIS A 186 16.17 -3.42 9.88
CA HIS A 186 15.82 -4.00 8.60
C HIS A 186 16.39 -3.17 7.46
N GLU A 187 16.62 -3.83 6.34
CA GLU A 187 16.78 -3.18 5.05
C GLU A 187 15.73 -3.69 4.09
N GLU A 188 15.00 -2.77 3.47
CA GLU A 188 13.96 -3.06 2.47
C GLU A 188 14.40 -2.47 1.13
N LEU A 189 14.61 -3.32 0.12
CA LEU A 189 14.87 -2.83 -1.22
C LEU A 189 13.54 -2.66 -1.95
N TRP A 190 13.29 -1.46 -2.38
CA TRP A 190 12.10 -1.05 -3.11
C TRP A 190 12.44 -0.81 -4.57
N ARG A 191 11.54 -1.22 -5.46
CA ARG A 191 11.55 -0.90 -6.88
C ARG A 191 10.33 -0.07 -7.23
N ASP A 192 10.55 1.04 -7.91
CA ASP A 192 9.48 1.80 -8.56
C ASP A 192 8.94 1.05 -9.77
N VAL A 193 7.62 0.94 -9.82
CA VAL A 193 6.88 0.30 -10.90
C VAL A 193 6.15 1.38 -11.69
N ASP A 194 6.28 1.33 -13.01
CA ASP A 194 5.59 2.27 -13.89
C ASP A 194 4.07 2.09 -13.79
N ALA A 195 3.40 3.19 -13.42
CA ALA A 195 1.96 3.29 -13.54
C ALA A 195 1.58 3.26 -15.03
N ARG A 196 0.50 2.53 -15.35
CA ARG A 196 -0.07 2.40 -16.69
C ARG A 196 -1.44 3.04 -16.74
N SER A 197 -1.77 3.56 -17.92
CA SER A 197 -3.13 4.04 -18.20
C SER A 197 -4.07 2.86 -18.22
N THR A 198 -5.29 3.08 -17.69
CA THR A 198 -6.42 2.16 -17.87
C THR A 198 -7.45 2.69 -18.86
N SER A 199 -7.16 3.84 -19.48
CA SER A 199 -8.04 4.53 -20.42
C SER A 199 -7.47 4.43 -21.84
N ALA A 200 -8.36 4.38 -22.83
CA ALA A 200 -7.98 4.45 -24.24
C ALA A 200 -7.22 5.74 -24.59
N GLY A 201 -7.44 6.82 -23.84
CA GLY A 201 -6.77 8.11 -24.03
C GLY A 201 -5.33 8.16 -23.52
N GLY A 202 -4.83 7.09 -22.91
CA GLY A 202 -3.45 7.02 -22.41
C GLY A 202 -3.20 7.77 -21.10
N SER A 203 -4.20 8.46 -20.55
CA SER A 203 -4.06 9.17 -19.28
C SER A 203 -4.13 8.23 -18.07
N LYS A 204 -3.27 8.49 -17.11
CA LYS A 204 -3.16 7.80 -15.83
C LYS A 204 -3.90 8.60 -14.77
N VAL A 205 -4.52 7.89 -13.82
CA VAL A 205 -5.35 8.53 -12.79
C VAL A 205 -4.95 8.06 -11.39
N CYS A 206 -5.15 8.95 -10.43
CA CYS A 206 -4.98 8.70 -9.01
C CYS A 206 -6.22 9.17 -8.28
N VAL A 207 -6.74 8.33 -7.40
CA VAL A 207 -7.95 8.60 -6.63
C VAL A 207 -7.72 8.14 -5.19
N VAL A 208 -8.07 8.99 -4.22
CA VAL A 208 -8.01 8.64 -2.80
C VAL A 208 -9.39 8.78 -2.17
N LEU A 209 -9.85 7.73 -1.49
CA LEU A 209 -11.04 7.77 -0.66
C LEU A 209 -10.66 7.54 0.79
N ARG A 210 -11.28 8.28 1.71
CA ARG A 210 -11.14 8.09 3.16
C ARG A 210 -12.48 7.78 3.81
N CYS A 211 -12.47 6.83 4.73
CA CYS A 211 -13.57 6.57 5.67
C CYS A 211 -13.09 6.91 7.08
N ALA A 212 -13.91 7.66 7.83
CA ALA A 212 -13.63 8.00 9.22
C ALA A 212 -14.94 8.11 10.00
N ASP A 213 -15.07 7.28 11.03
CA ASP A 213 -16.09 7.38 12.07
C ASP A 213 -15.40 7.04 13.41
N GLU A 214 -14.80 8.06 14.02
CA GLU A 214 -14.03 7.92 15.26
C GLU A 214 -14.90 7.42 16.42
N VAL A 215 -16.19 7.79 16.44
CA VAL A 215 -17.14 7.34 17.48
C VAL A 215 -17.34 5.83 17.42
N ARG A 216 -17.33 5.26 16.21
CA ARG A 216 -17.45 3.81 15.99
C ARG A 216 -16.10 3.10 15.87
N GLY A 217 -14.98 3.81 16.03
CA GLY A 217 -13.65 3.25 15.85
C GLY A 217 -13.42 2.71 14.44
N VAL A 218 -13.86 3.46 13.43
CA VAL A 218 -13.72 3.10 12.01
C VAL A 218 -12.78 4.06 11.30
N ARG A 219 -11.77 3.50 10.63
CA ARG A 219 -10.89 4.25 9.72
C ARG A 219 -10.58 3.40 8.50
N GLY A 220 -10.64 4.01 7.32
CA GLY A 220 -10.30 3.34 6.07
C GLY A 220 -9.68 4.28 5.06
N VAL A 221 -8.82 3.73 4.21
CA VAL A 221 -8.16 4.44 3.12
C VAL A 221 -8.19 3.54 1.88
N ILE A 222 -8.56 4.11 0.74
CA ILE A 222 -8.42 3.50 -0.58
C ILE A 222 -7.58 4.43 -1.43
N VAL A 223 -6.57 3.87 -2.10
CA VAL A 223 -5.73 4.58 -3.06
C VAL A 223 -5.76 3.82 -4.37
N ARG A 224 -6.01 4.53 -5.46
CA ARG A 224 -5.81 4.07 -6.83
C ARG A 224 -4.63 4.84 -7.44
N VAL A 225 -3.73 4.14 -8.12
CA VAL A 225 -2.68 4.72 -8.97
C VAL A 225 -2.62 3.91 -10.27
N GLY A 226 -3.01 4.53 -11.38
CA GLY A 226 -3.05 3.88 -12.70
C GLY A 226 -3.88 2.60 -12.70
N GLN A 227 -3.21 1.48 -12.99
CA GLN A 227 -3.73 0.11 -13.05
C GLN A 227 -3.90 -0.57 -11.70
N TYR A 228 -3.48 0.05 -10.59
CA TYR A 228 -3.54 -0.54 -9.25
C TYR A 228 -4.54 0.19 -8.37
N ALA A 229 -5.28 -0.55 -7.55
CA ALA A 229 -6.05 0.01 -6.44
C ALA A 229 -5.93 -0.86 -5.19
N GLN A 230 -5.67 -0.24 -4.05
CA GLN A 230 -5.61 -0.90 -2.75
C GLN A 230 -6.53 -0.21 -1.76
N GLY A 231 -7.13 -1.00 -0.86
CA GLY A 231 -7.96 -0.50 0.21
C GLY A 231 -7.68 -1.23 1.52
N ILE A 232 -7.76 -0.49 2.63
CA ILE A 232 -7.72 -1.00 4.00
C ILE A 232 -8.81 -0.32 4.82
N LEU A 233 -9.50 -1.08 5.66
CA LEU A 233 -10.50 -0.62 6.61
C LEU A 233 -10.31 -1.35 7.93
N GLY A 234 -10.05 -0.59 9.00
CA GLY A 234 -10.16 -1.05 10.37
C GLY A 234 -11.50 -0.59 10.96
N ALA A 235 -12.21 -1.52 11.61
CA ALA A 235 -13.46 -1.26 12.32
C ALA A 235 -13.48 -2.02 13.64
N GLY A 236 -13.14 -1.35 14.74
CA GLY A 236 -12.94 -2.03 16.02
C GLY A 236 -11.77 -3.02 15.95
N GLU A 237 -12.05 -4.32 16.08
CA GLU A 237 -11.06 -5.41 15.95
C GLU A 237 -11.08 -6.06 14.56
N GLU A 238 -12.01 -5.66 13.70
CA GLU A 238 -12.14 -6.20 12.35
C GLU A 238 -11.24 -5.41 11.39
N LEU A 239 -10.66 -6.16 10.46
CA LEU A 239 -9.86 -5.61 9.38
C LEU A 239 -10.37 -6.16 8.05
N THR A 240 -10.44 -5.29 7.05
CA THR A 240 -10.68 -5.70 5.65
C THR A 240 -9.65 -5.02 4.76
N THR A 241 -9.06 -5.80 3.85
CA THR A 241 -8.12 -5.30 2.85
C THR A 241 -8.49 -5.82 1.46
N GLU A 242 -8.22 -5.03 0.43
CA GLU A 242 -8.39 -5.44 -0.97
C GLU A 242 -7.24 -4.91 -1.81
N ARG A 243 -6.76 -5.73 -2.76
CA ARG A 243 -5.86 -5.32 -3.85
C ARG A 243 -6.51 -5.66 -5.18
N TRP A 244 -6.49 -4.70 -6.10
CA TRP A 244 -7.04 -4.80 -7.43
C TRP A 244 -6.02 -4.39 -8.48
N GLU A 245 -6.05 -5.08 -9.60
CA GLU A 245 -5.21 -4.83 -10.76
C GLU A 245 -6.05 -4.80 -12.02
N ALA A 246 -5.83 -3.81 -12.86
CA ALA A 246 -6.39 -3.76 -14.19
C ALA A 246 -5.53 -4.61 -15.15
N ARG A 247 -6.18 -5.56 -15.81
CA ARG A 247 -5.59 -6.46 -16.81
C ARG A 247 -6.10 -6.09 -18.21
N PRO A 248 -5.26 -6.19 -19.25
CA PRO A 248 -5.74 -6.14 -20.62
C PRO A 248 -6.78 -7.25 -20.85
N GLU A 249 -7.85 -6.95 -21.59
CA GLU A 249 -8.82 -7.98 -21.99
C GLU A 249 -8.24 -8.86 -23.11
N GLU A 250 -8.09 -10.16 -22.88
CA GLU A 250 -7.65 -11.10 -23.93
C GLU A 250 -8.75 -11.32 -24.97
N GLY A 251 -8.43 -11.13 -26.26
CA GLY A 251 -9.32 -11.47 -27.38
C GLY A 251 -10.27 -10.37 -27.84
N GLY A 252 -10.25 -9.19 -27.23
CA GLY A 252 -10.95 -8.01 -27.72
C GLY A 252 -10.17 -7.33 -28.84
N GLY A 253 -10.61 -7.49 -30.09
CA GLY A 253 -10.01 -6.82 -31.27
C GLY A 253 -10.26 -5.32 -31.36
N GLY A 254 -10.31 -4.61 -30.23
CA GLY A 254 -10.55 -3.16 -30.16
C GLY A 254 -9.83 -2.53 -28.96
N GLU A 255 -9.36 -1.31 -29.16
CA GLU A 255 -8.71 -0.49 -28.13
C GLU A 255 -9.61 -0.32 -26.89
N GLY A 256 -9.10 -0.71 -25.71
CA GLY A 256 -9.37 0.07 -24.49
C GLY A 256 -10.37 -0.45 -23.45
N ALA A 257 -10.77 -1.72 -23.42
CA ALA A 257 -11.47 -2.28 -22.27
C ALA A 257 -10.50 -3.05 -21.37
N GLU A 258 -10.27 -2.55 -20.15
CA GLU A 258 -9.52 -3.28 -19.13
C GLU A 258 -10.46 -3.98 -18.16
N ARG A 259 -10.10 -5.21 -17.79
CA ARG A 259 -10.79 -5.97 -16.76
C ARG A 259 -10.08 -5.78 -15.43
N TRP A 260 -10.80 -5.22 -14.46
CA TRP A 260 -10.33 -5.16 -13.08
C TRP A 260 -10.49 -6.52 -12.40
N GLU A 261 -9.39 -7.00 -11.85
CA GLU A 261 -9.32 -8.24 -11.09
C GLU A 261 -8.90 -7.95 -9.66
N ARG A 262 -9.66 -8.47 -8.69
CA ARG A 262 -9.23 -8.44 -7.29
C ARG A 262 -8.21 -9.54 -7.08
N THR A 263 -6.95 -9.15 -6.92
CA THR A 263 -5.84 -10.09 -6.78
C THR A 263 -5.66 -10.57 -5.35
N ALA A 264 -6.04 -9.77 -4.34
CA ALA A 264 -6.01 -10.21 -2.94
C ALA A 264 -7.16 -9.60 -2.12
N ARG A 265 -7.63 -10.35 -1.12
CA ARG A 265 -8.60 -9.85 -0.14
C ARG A 265 -8.44 -10.53 1.22
N THR A 266 -8.56 -9.77 2.30
CA THR A 266 -8.88 -10.30 3.63
C THR A 266 -10.10 -9.58 4.22
N GLY A 267 -10.81 -10.23 5.14
CA GLY A 267 -11.97 -9.65 5.82
C GLY A 267 -13.26 -9.58 5.00
N ASP A 268 -14.33 -9.18 5.67
CA ASP A 268 -15.70 -9.34 5.18
C ASP A 268 -16.44 -8.01 4.90
N ALA A 269 -15.90 -6.87 5.34
CA ALA A 269 -16.52 -5.57 5.09
C ALA A 269 -16.44 -5.17 3.60
N LEU A 270 -17.32 -4.30 3.14
CA LEU A 270 -17.21 -3.76 1.78
C LEU A 270 -16.16 -2.64 1.73
N LEU A 271 -15.19 -2.76 0.82
CA LEU A 271 -14.39 -1.63 0.36
C LEU A 271 -14.90 -1.19 -1.03
N PRO A 272 -15.32 0.08 -1.22
CA PRO A 272 -15.80 0.55 -2.52
C PRO A 272 -14.65 0.83 -3.52
N CYS A 273 -13.63 -0.04 -3.59
CA CYS A 273 -12.49 0.11 -4.52
C CYS A 273 -12.96 0.25 -5.97
N SER A 274 -14.02 -0.45 -6.34
CA SER A 274 -14.57 -0.43 -7.71
C SER A 274 -15.12 0.92 -8.16
N VAL A 275 -15.48 1.80 -7.23
CA VAL A 275 -15.87 3.17 -7.56
C VAL A 275 -14.70 3.92 -8.20
N THR A 276 -13.46 3.62 -7.76
CA THR A 276 -12.27 4.27 -8.31
C THR A 276 -11.97 3.86 -9.75
N PHE A 277 -12.56 2.78 -10.27
CA PHE A 277 -12.29 2.25 -11.62
C PHE A 277 -12.88 3.10 -12.74
N LYS A 278 -13.89 3.92 -12.40
CA LYS A 278 -14.60 4.84 -13.29
C LYS A 278 -14.31 6.29 -12.90
N PRO A 279 -13.07 6.77 -13.10
CA PRO A 279 -12.62 8.06 -12.57
C PRO A 279 -13.47 9.23 -13.06
N GLU A 280 -14.08 9.12 -14.24
CA GLU A 280 -15.01 10.10 -14.82
C GLU A 280 -16.29 10.31 -14.00
N THR A 281 -16.63 9.36 -13.12
CA THR A 281 -17.80 9.43 -12.24
C THR A 281 -17.45 9.92 -10.83
N VAL A 282 -16.16 10.04 -10.52
CA VAL A 282 -15.65 10.34 -9.17
C VAL A 282 -15.12 11.76 -9.13
N GLN A 283 -15.64 12.57 -8.22
CA GLN A 283 -15.25 13.98 -8.07
C GLN A 283 -14.75 14.25 -6.65
N LEU A 284 -13.77 15.14 -6.52
CA LEU A 284 -13.27 15.62 -5.23
C LEU A 284 -14.42 16.10 -4.33
N GLY A 285 -14.48 15.57 -3.10
CA GLY A 285 -15.54 15.84 -2.12
C GLY A 285 -16.82 15.00 -2.31
N GLY A 286 -16.88 14.17 -3.36
CA GLY A 286 -17.95 13.19 -3.56
C GLY A 286 -17.98 12.17 -2.42
N ARG A 287 -19.15 11.59 -2.17
CA ARG A 287 -19.38 10.65 -1.06
C ARG A 287 -19.90 9.32 -1.57
N ILE A 288 -19.38 8.22 -1.04
CA ILE A 288 -19.83 6.86 -1.31
C ILE A 288 -20.37 6.28 -0.01
N ARG A 289 -21.65 5.92 0.01
CA ARG A 289 -22.30 5.32 1.18
C ARG A 289 -22.60 3.85 0.93
N TYR A 290 -22.24 3.01 1.90
CA TYR A 290 -22.64 1.61 1.94
C TYR A 290 -22.92 1.19 3.37
N GLY A 291 -24.15 0.77 3.65
CA GLY A 291 -24.60 0.50 5.01
C GLY A 291 -24.40 1.72 5.90
N ALA A 292 -23.63 1.54 6.98
CA ALA A 292 -23.32 2.59 7.94
C ALA A 292 -22.02 3.37 7.62
N LEU A 293 -21.28 2.93 6.60
CA LEU A 293 -20.00 3.50 6.20
C LEU A 293 -20.18 4.58 5.15
N GLU A 294 -19.42 5.66 5.29
CA GLU A 294 -19.32 6.72 4.31
C GLU A 294 -17.85 6.97 3.98
N TRP A 295 -17.56 6.98 2.67
CA TRP A 295 -16.25 7.28 2.12
C TRP A 295 -16.30 8.61 1.41
N VAL A 296 -15.29 9.44 1.60
CA VAL A 296 -15.16 10.75 0.95
C VAL A 296 -14.00 10.68 -0.03
N VAL A 297 -14.21 11.18 -1.25
CA VAL A 297 -13.14 11.38 -2.22
C VAL A 297 -12.30 12.58 -1.78
N GLU A 298 -11.07 12.34 -1.35
CA GLU A 298 -10.15 13.38 -0.87
C GLU A 298 -9.17 13.83 -1.94
N GLU A 299 -8.96 13.02 -2.98
CA GLU A 299 -8.01 13.32 -4.04
C GLU A 299 -8.47 12.72 -5.36
N THR A 300 -8.34 13.50 -6.43
CA THR A 300 -8.45 13.07 -7.81
C THR A 300 -7.36 13.76 -8.61
N TRP A 301 -6.54 13.00 -9.32
CA TRP A 301 -5.43 13.53 -10.12
C TRP A 301 -5.31 12.75 -11.44
N GLU A 302 -4.99 13.45 -12.52
CA GLU A 302 -4.80 12.88 -13.85
C GLU A 302 -3.48 13.37 -14.44
N TRP A 303 -2.71 12.47 -15.04
CA TRP A 303 -1.45 12.79 -15.70
C TRP A 303 -1.21 11.94 -16.95
N GLN A 304 -0.21 12.33 -17.74
CA GLN A 304 0.17 11.66 -19.00
C GLN A 304 1.18 10.54 -18.78
#